data_AF-A0A3S4R2Y1-F1
#
_entry.id   AF-A0A3S4R2Y1-F1
#
_cell.length_a   1.000
_cell.length_b   1.000
_cell.length_c   1.000
_cell.angle_alpha   90.00
_cell.angle_beta   90.00
_cell.angle_gamma   90.00
#
_symmetry.space_group_name_H-M   'P 1'
#
loop_
_entity.id
_entity.type
_entity.pdbx_description
1 polymer ?
#
loop_
_entity_poly.entity_id
_entity_poly.type
_entity_poly.pdbx_seq_one_letter_code
_entity_poly.pdbx_strand_id
1 'polypeptide(L)'
;MLTLFLQAQPQGSSSMMLIMMGVMFVGFYFLMIRPQMRKQKQEKNFQENLKVGTRVVLTSGLHGRIAQVQDDGFVIETLSGS
;
A
#
# COMPACT_ATOMS: atom_id res chain seq x y z
N MET A 1 -14.27 29.49 -39.57
CA MET A 1 -13.18 28.58 -39.17
C MET A 1 -12.94 28.66 -37.64
N LEU A 2 -13.98 28.52 -36.81
CA LEU A 2 -13.82 28.48 -35.33
C LEU A 2 -14.89 27.62 -34.63
N THR A 3 -15.94 27.24 -35.34
CA THR A 3 -17.04 26.37 -34.88
C THR A 3 -16.81 24.87 -35.07
N LEU A 4 -15.83 24.46 -35.89
CA LEU A 4 -15.56 23.05 -36.20
C LEU A 4 -14.81 22.30 -35.07
N PHE A 5 -14.14 23.03 -34.17
CA PHE A 5 -13.41 22.43 -33.04
C PHE A 5 -14.27 22.24 -31.77
N LEU A 6 -15.49 22.78 -31.71
CA LEU A 6 -16.35 22.69 -30.51
C LEU A 6 -17.39 21.54 -30.58
N GLN A 7 -17.49 20.83 -31.71
CA GLN A 7 -18.49 19.76 -31.90
C GLN A 7 -17.91 18.35 -32.06
N ALA A 8 -16.64 18.11 -31.72
CA ALA A 8 -16.16 16.75 -31.47
C ALA A 8 -16.61 16.27 -30.08
N GLN A 9 -17.92 16.32 -29.80
CA GLN A 9 -18.50 15.41 -28.83
C GLN A 9 -18.48 14.04 -29.50
N PRO A 10 -17.76 13.04 -28.97
CA PRO A 10 -17.87 11.69 -29.47
C PRO A 10 -19.32 11.28 -29.28
N GLN A 11 -20.07 11.21 -30.37
CA GLN A 11 -21.44 10.69 -30.40
C GLN A 11 -21.37 9.16 -30.28
N GLY A 12 -20.75 8.69 -29.20
CA GLY A 12 -20.82 7.32 -28.74
C GLY A 12 -22.15 7.16 -28.02
N SER A 13 -22.94 6.17 -28.42
CA SER A 13 -24.17 5.76 -27.75
C SER A 13 -24.07 5.94 -26.23
N SER A 14 -25.06 6.58 -25.58
CA SER A 14 -25.04 6.85 -24.13
C SER A 14 -24.78 5.60 -23.28
N SER A 15 -25.13 4.41 -23.80
CA SER A 15 -24.77 3.12 -23.19
C SER A 15 -23.26 2.83 -23.20
N MET A 16 -22.55 3.16 -24.28
CA MET A 16 -21.09 3.03 -24.39
C MET A 16 -20.36 3.95 -23.39
N MET A 17 -20.88 5.16 -23.17
CA MET A 17 -20.31 6.11 -22.21
C MET A 17 -20.44 5.61 -20.76
N LEU A 18 -21.62 5.07 -20.39
CA LEU A 18 -21.84 4.48 -19.07
C LEU A 18 -20.97 3.24 -18.82
N ILE A 19 -20.80 2.38 -19.83
CA ILE A 19 -19.91 1.22 -19.76
C ILE A 19 -18.45 1.68 -19.56
N MET A 20 -17.98 2.66 -20.34
CA MET A 20 -16.61 3.17 -20.22
C MET A 20 -16.35 3.79 -18.85
N MET A 21 -17.33 4.52 -18.31
CA MET A 21 -17.26 5.10 -16.96
C MET A 21 -17.22 3.99 -15.90
N GLY A 22 -18.08 2.96 -16.01
CA GLY A 22 -18.10 1.82 -15.10
C GLY A 22 -16.78 1.05 -15.07
N VAL A 23 -16.19 0.77 -16.24
CA VAL A 23 -14.88 0.10 -16.35
C VAL A 23 -13.78 0.94 -15.70
N MET A 24 -13.80 2.26 -15.90
CA MET A 24 -12.85 3.18 -15.27
C MET A 24 -12.97 3.13 -13.74
N PHE A 25 -14.18 3.25 -13.19
CA PHE A 25 -14.40 3.13 -11.73
C PHE A 25 -13.96 1.79 -11.17
N VAL A 26 -14.31 0.68 -11.83
CA VAL A 26 -13.89 -0.67 -11.39
C VAL A 26 -12.37 -0.82 -11.46
N GLY A 27 -11.73 -0.30 -12.52
CA GLY A 27 -10.29 -0.28 -12.69
C GLY A 27 -9.57 0.50 -11.60
N PHE A 28 -10.00 1.74 -11.33
CA PHE A 28 -9.45 2.58 -10.26
C PHE A 28 -9.72 2.01 -8.86
N TYR A 29 -10.92 1.48 -8.61
CA TYR A 29 -11.27 0.81 -7.35
C TYR A 29 -10.33 -0.36 -7.08
N PHE A 30 -10.15 -1.25 -8.06
CA PHE A 30 -9.28 -2.41 -7.92
C PHE A 30 -7.82 -2.01 -7.74
N LEU A 31 -7.36 -1.00 -8.50
CA LEU A 31 -5.99 -0.53 -8.43
C LEU A 31 -5.67 0.27 -7.17
N MET A 32 -6.65 0.89 -6.51
CA MET A 32 -6.42 1.59 -5.23
C MET A 32 -6.55 0.65 -4.02
N ILE A 33 -7.55 -0.23 -4.01
CA ILE A 33 -7.84 -1.09 -2.85
C ILE A 33 -6.83 -2.22 -2.74
N ARG A 34 -6.42 -2.83 -3.86
CA ARG A 34 -5.43 -3.91 -3.84
C ARG A 34 -4.08 -3.47 -3.23
N PRO A 35 -3.45 -2.34 -3.60
CA PRO A 35 -2.22 -1.91 -2.96
C PRO A 35 -2.43 -1.45 -1.52
N GLN A 36 -3.57 -0.82 -1.18
CA GLN A 36 -3.87 -0.46 0.21
C GLN A 36 -4.00 -1.69 1.10
N MET A 37 -4.74 -2.72 0.67
CA MET A 37 -4.87 -3.99 1.41
C MET A 37 -3.52 -4.70 1.54
N ARG A 38 -2.66 -4.66 0.51
CA ARG A 38 -1.30 -5.24 0.60
C ARG A 38 -0.44 -4.55 1.65
N LYS A 39 -0.46 -3.21 1.72
CA LYS A 39 0.28 -2.45 2.74
C LYS A 39 -0.21 -2.78 4.15
N GLN A 40 -1.53 -2.73 4.39
CA GLN A 40 -2.09 -3.06 5.70
C GLN A 40 -1.79 -4.51 6.11
N LYS A 41 -1.86 -5.46 5.18
CA LYS A 41 -1.53 -6.87 5.45
C LYS A 41 -0.05 -7.06 5.76
N GLN A 42 0.84 -6.32 5.10
CA GLN A 42 2.28 -6.35 5.39
C GLN A 42 2.58 -5.78 6.78
N GLU A 43 1.97 -4.65 7.14
CA GLU A 43 2.10 -4.04 8.48
C GLU A 43 1.65 -5.02 9.57
N LYS A 44 0.46 -5.60 9.40
CA LYS A 44 -0.11 -6.55 10.35
C LYS A 44 0.74 -7.82 10.46
N ASN A 45 1.14 -8.38 9.33
CA ASN A 45 2.03 -9.55 9.32
C ASN A 45 3.38 -9.22 9.97
N PHE A 46 3.93 -8.03 9.76
CA PHE A 46 5.18 -7.61 10.39
C PHE A 46 5.03 -7.60 11.91
N GLN A 47 3.98 -6.97 12.45
CA GLN A 47 3.69 -6.99 13.89
C GLN A 47 3.52 -8.42 14.45
N GLU A 48 2.83 -9.31 13.72
CA GLU A 48 2.64 -10.71 14.15
C GLU A 48 3.95 -11.54 14.17
N ASN A 49 4.91 -11.21 13.30
CA ASN A 49 6.21 -11.88 13.22
C ASN A 49 7.24 -11.33 14.22
N LEU A 50 7.00 -10.14 14.78
CA LEU A 50 7.86 -9.54 15.80
C LEU A 50 7.47 -10.08 17.18
N LYS A 51 8.15 -11.15 17.60
CA LYS A 51 8.01 -11.73 18.93
C LYS A 51 9.32 -11.59 19.70
N VAL A 52 9.22 -11.71 21.02
CA VAL A 52 10.41 -11.81 21.87
C VAL A 52 11.28 -12.94 21.34
N GLY A 53 12.53 -12.58 21.04
CA GLY A 53 13.54 -13.47 20.53
C GLY A 53 13.77 -13.43 19.03
N THR A 54 12.96 -12.70 18.26
CA THR A 54 13.18 -12.48 16.81
C THR A 54 14.45 -11.66 16.59
N ARG A 55 15.31 -12.09 15.65
CA ARG A 55 16.48 -11.30 15.21
C ARG A 55 16.03 -10.24 14.22
N VAL A 56 16.47 -9.01 14.43
CA VAL A 56 16.10 -7.85 13.61
C VAL A 56 17.35 -7.07 13.22
N VAL A 57 17.29 -6.45 12.04
CA VAL A 57 18.32 -5.52 11.57
C VAL A 57 17.69 -4.13 11.57
N LEU A 58 18.27 -3.23 12.34
CA LEU A 58 17.85 -1.84 12.40
C LEU A 58 18.28 -1.11 11.12
N THR A 59 17.61 -0.01 10.78
CA THR A 59 17.96 0.81 9.60
C THR A 59 19.40 1.33 9.65
N SER A 60 19.99 1.45 10.83
CA SER A 60 21.41 1.81 11.04
C SER A 60 22.41 0.68 10.71
N GLY A 61 21.95 -0.51 10.36
CA GLY A 61 22.80 -1.69 10.14
C GLY A 61 23.12 -2.48 11.41
N LEU A 62 22.60 -2.05 12.57
CA LEU A 62 22.80 -2.77 13.83
C LEU A 62 21.97 -4.05 13.86
N HIS A 63 22.63 -5.15 14.24
CA HIS A 63 22.00 -6.44 14.46
C HIS A 63 21.59 -6.57 15.93
N GLY A 64 20.33 -6.93 16.16
CA GLY A 64 19.79 -7.12 17.50
C GLY A 64 18.74 -8.21 17.57
N ARG A 65 18.23 -8.41 18.79
CA ARG A 65 17.16 -9.36 19.11
C ARG A 65 16.09 -8.64 19.92
N ILE A 66 14.83 -8.91 19.64
CA ILE A 66 13.73 -8.35 20.43
C ILE A 66 13.76 -8.97 21.82
N ALA A 67 13.97 -8.17 22.85
CA ALA A 67 13.97 -8.59 24.24
C ALA A 67 12.57 -8.49 24.86
N GLN A 68 11.82 -7.45 24.50
CA GLN A 68 10.47 -7.22 25.01
C GLN A 68 9.60 -6.53 23.97
N VAL A 69 8.32 -6.88 23.95
CA VAL A 69 7.26 -6.22 23.16
C VAL A 69 6.43 -5.38 24.13
N GLN A 70 6.23 -4.11 23.80
CA GLN A 70 5.35 -3.18 24.50
C GLN A 70 4.29 -2.64 23.52
N ASP A 71 3.22 -2.05 24.03
CA ASP A 71 2.09 -1.59 23.20
C ASP A 71 2.51 -0.49 22.20
N ASP A 72 3.44 0.38 22.61
CA ASP A 72 3.93 1.50 21.79
C ASP A 72 5.30 1.24 21.13
N GLY A 73 5.89 0.04 21.29
CA GLY A 73 7.20 -0.25 20.71
C GLY A 73 7.90 -1.53 21.17
N PHE A 74 9.15 -1.71 20.76
CA PHE A 74 9.95 -2.91 21.03
C PHE A 74 11.25 -2.55 21.74
N VAL A 75 11.61 -3.30 22.79
CA VAL A 75 12.94 -3.23 23.41
C VAL A 75 13.85 -4.21 22.67
N ILE A 76 14.96 -3.71 22.14
CA ILE A 76 15.91 -4.49 21.34
C ILE A 76 17.24 -4.58 22.07
N GLU A 77 17.69 -5.81 22.30
CA GLU A 77 19.04 -6.11 22.78
C GLU A 77 19.98 -6.22 21.57
N THR A 78 21.01 -5.39 21.54
CA THR A 78 22.04 -5.38 20.50
C THR A 78 23.34 -5.92 21.10
N LEU A 79 23.97 -6.89 20.44
CA LEU A 79 25.31 -7.40 20.79
C LEU A 79 26.41 -6.56 20.14
N SER A 80 26.17 -5.26 19.89
CA SER A 80 27.19 -4.33 19.41
C SER A 80 28.08 -3.94 20.58
N GLY A 81 29.00 -4.84 20.92
CA GLY A 81 29.92 -4.73 22.04
C GLY A 81 31.06 -5.74 21.90
N SER A 82 31.95 -5.45 20.96
CA SER A 82 33.35 -5.90 20.95
C SER A 82 34.20 -4.80 20.32
#